data_AF-A0A0B5BIW1-F1
#
_entry.id   AF-A0A0B5BIW1-F1
#
_cell.length_a   1.000
_cell.length_b   1.000
_cell.length_c   1.000
_cell.angle_alpha   90.00
_cell.angle_beta   90.00
_cell.angle_gamma   90.00
#
_symmetry.space_group_name_H-M   'P 1'
#
loop_
_entity.id
_entity.type
_entity.pdbx_description
1 polymer ?
#
loop_
_entity_poly.entity_id
_entity_poly.type
_entity_poly.pdbx_seq_one_letter_code
_entity_poly.pdbx_strand_id
1 'polypeptide(L)'
;MTDTDTPKSSGERHIERIMDELDPSSDRFQVLQSAKRFKSSWVELGDRLLTVNSRSLFREWGYGSFEEYCTREIRIKKETAQKLTLAYRFMEKHEPELMARREEPRPLPDYRSIDLLRQAREEKGFSDEEYADLRKSVVEQERSHPTVLKQFREVAKSRQEPVRDPAVPLRAALAAARRLDTALEGVAELPDGYRDLVGEIITHLEGELEESEVRVDEG
;
A
#
# COMPACT_ATOMS: atom_id res chain seq x y z
N MET A 1 -10.77 -29.59 19.27
CA MET A 1 -9.84 -28.56 19.79
C MET A 1 -8.73 -28.44 18.77
N THR A 2 -8.93 -27.61 17.75
CA THR A 2 -8.02 -27.50 16.60
C THR A 2 -7.22 -26.21 16.76
N ASP A 3 -6.01 -26.37 17.28
CA ASP A 3 -4.95 -25.37 17.20
C ASP A 3 -4.75 -24.97 15.73
N THR A 4 -4.90 -23.68 15.45
CA THR A 4 -4.65 -23.13 14.11
C THR A 4 -3.35 -22.34 14.18
N ASP A 5 -2.26 -23.02 13.87
CA ASP A 5 -0.90 -22.46 13.84
C ASP A 5 -0.84 -21.32 12.81
N THR A 6 -0.56 -20.11 13.31
CA THR A 6 -0.61 -18.85 12.56
C THR A 6 0.82 -18.36 12.34
N PRO A 7 1.18 -17.87 11.14
CA PRO A 7 2.54 -17.44 10.88
C PRO A 7 2.83 -16.05 11.49
N LYS A 8 3.17 -16.03 12.78
CA LYS A 8 3.75 -14.86 13.49
C LYS A 8 5.07 -14.45 12.83
N SER A 9 5.62 -13.24 13.02
CA SER A 9 6.98 -12.99 12.48
C SER A 9 7.98 -14.00 13.07
N SER A 10 9.00 -14.42 12.31
CA SER A 10 9.98 -15.41 12.79
C SER A 10 10.53 -15.04 14.18
N GLY A 11 10.76 -13.74 14.42
CA GLY A 11 11.21 -13.20 15.70
C GLY A 11 10.18 -13.26 16.83
N GLU A 12 8.89 -12.96 16.60
CA GLU A 12 7.86 -13.11 17.65
C GLU A 12 7.56 -14.57 17.97
N ARG A 13 7.44 -15.42 16.94
CA ARG A 13 7.29 -16.88 17.10
C ARG A 13 8.41 -17.47 17.93
N HIS A 14 9.61 -16.95 17.76
CA HIS A 14 10.79 -17.36 18.50
C HIS A 14 10.78 -16.85 19.95
N ILE A 15 10.44 -15.56 20.16
CA ILE A 15 10.35 -14.95 21.49
C ILE A 15 9.30 -15.68 22.37
N GLU A 16 8.11 -15.94 21.84
CA GLU A 16 7.03 -16.59 22.59
C GLU A 16 7.34 -18.05 22.92
N ARG A 17 7.93 -18.81 21.98
CA ARG A 17 8.40 -20.19 22.25
C ARG A 17 9.41 -20.24 23.39
N ILE A 18 10.33 -19.28 23.42
CA ILE A 18 11.31 -19.19 24.51
C ILE A 18 10.60 -18.80 25.81
N MET A 19 9.62 -17.89 25.78
CA MET A 19 8.89 -17.47 26.98
C MET A 19 8.04 -18.58 27.60
N ASP A 20 7.43 -19.47 26.80
CA ASP A 20 6.60 -20.58 27.28
C ASP A 20 7.37 -21.59 28.16
N GLU A 21 8.68 -21.68 27.97
CA GLU A 21 9.59 -22.56 28.71
C GLU A 21 10.27 -21.86 29.90
N LEU A 22 10.01 -20.56 30.09
CA LEU A 22 10.65 -19.76 31.13
C LEU A 22 9.71 -19.46 32.29
N ASP A 23 10.27 -19.43 33.49
CA ASP A 23 9.57 -18.92 34.66
C ASP A 23 9.19 -17.44 34.41
N PRO A 24 7.90 -17.05 34.53
CA PRO A 24 7.47 -15.66 34.38
C PRO A 24 8.16 -14.66 35.30
N SER A 25 8.68 -15.12 36.45
CA SER A 25 9.46 -14.30 37.39
C SER A 25 10.94 -14.18 37.02
N SER A 26 11.41 -14.92 36.01
CA SER A 26 12.81 -14.86 35.57
C SER A 26 13.13 -13.60 34.77
N ASP A 27 14.33 -13.07 34.97
CA ASP A 27 14.84 -11.91 34.23
C ASP A 27 14.77 -12.10 32.71
N ARG A 28 15.02 -13.33 32.25
CA ARG A 28 14.97 -13.68 30.82
C ARG A 28 13.57 -13.57 30.25
N PHE A 29 12.54 -13.99 30.99
CA PHE A 29 11.14 -13.80 30.60
C PHE A 29 10.77 -12.31 30.58
N GLN A 30 11.20 -11.55 31.58
CA GLN A 30 10.92 -10.12 31.70
C GLN A 30 11.53 -9.30 30.53
N VAL A 31 12.74 -9.64 30.09
CA VAL A 31 13.39 -9.03 28.92
C VAL A 31 12.61 -9.33 27.63
N LEU A 32 12.16 -10.56 27.44
CA LEU A 32 11.38 -10.96 26.26
C LEU A 32 9.97 -10.33 26.25
N GLN A 33 9.34 -10.23 27.41
CA GLN A 33 8.08 -9.50 27.58
C GLN A 33 8.25 -8.01 27.27
N SER A 34 9.36 -7.40 27.71
CA SER A 34 9.69 -6.00 27.41
C SER A 34 9.93 -5.78 25.91
N ALA A 35 10.61 -6.72 25.24
CA ALA A 35 10.81 -6.69 23.79
C ALA A 35 9.49 -6.81 23.02
N LYS A 36 8.52 -7.58 23.53
CA LYS A 36 7.16 -7.68 22.97
C LYS A 36 6.36 -6.38 23.18
N ARG A 37 6.40 -5.80 24.38
CA ARG A 37 5.76 -4.49 24.69
C ARG A 37 6.34 -3.35 23.85
N PHE A 38 7.66 -3.35 23.63
CA PHE A 38 8.32 -2.39 22.74
C PHE A 38 7.74 -2.40 21.32
N LYS A 39 7.28 -3.54 20.81
CA LYS A 39 6.64 -3.58 19.49
C LYS A 39 5.23 -2.98 19.45
N SER A 40 4.57 -2.84 20.60
CA SER A 40 3.28 -2.15 20.74
C SER A 40 3.43 -0.67 21.15
N SER A 41 4.65 -0.19 21.42
CA SER A 41 4.91 1.20 21.84
C SER A 41 4.69 2.23 20.74
N TRP A 42 4.55 1.78 19.48
CA TRP A 42 4.24 2.67 18.37
C TRP A 42 2.89 3.36 18.54
N VAL A 43 1.94 2.70 19.22
CA VAL A 43 0.60 3.24 19.45
C VAL A 43 0.66 4.40 20.43
N GLU A 44 1.39 4.25 21.53
CA GLU A 44 1.62 5.34 22.48
C GLU A 44 2.39 6.50 21.83
N LEU A 45 3.42 6.20 21.04
CA LEU A 45 4.15 7.22 20.30
C LEU A 45 3.23 7.94 19.29
N GLY A 46 2.37 7.20 18.59
CA GLY A 46 1.38 7.73 17.65
C GLY A 46 0.41 8.69 18.33
N ASP A 47 -0.10 8.34 19.52
CA ASP A 47 -0.98 9.19 20.33
C ASP A 47 -0.30 10.51 20.74
N ARG A 48 0.92 10.39 21.30
CA ARG A 48 1.71 11.55 21.73
C ARG A 48 2.06 12.45 20.55
N LEU A 49 2.53 11.89 19.44
CA LEU A 49 2.82 12.64 18.21
C LEU A 49 1.58 13.31 17.64
N LEU A 50 0.43 12.63 17.69
CA LEU A 50 -0.84 13.20 17.26
C LEU A 50 -1.24 14.40 18.13
N THR A 51 -1.09 14.29 19.45
CA THR A 51 -1.34 15.38 20.40
C THR A 51 -0.40 16.56 20.18
N VAL A 52 0.89 16.30 19.99
CA VAL A 52 1.90 17.34 19.68
C VAL A 52 1.53 18.07 18.39
N ASN A 53 1.12 17.34 17.36
CA ASN A 53 0.75 17.92 16.08
C ASN A 53 -0.56 18.72 16.18
N SER A 54 -1.61 18.17 16.79
CA SER A 54 -2.94 18.81 16.88
C SER A 54 -2.92 20.10 17.71
N ARG A 55 -2.09 20.15 18.76
CA ARG A 55 -1.92 21.32 19.62
C ARG A 55 -0.78 22.24 19.19
N SER A 56 -0.06 21.90 18.12
CA SER A 56 1.12 22.65 17.66
C SER A 56 2.20 22.87 18.72
N LEU A 57 2.36 21.96 19.68
CA LEU A 57 3.31 22.10 20.81
C LEU A 57 4.77 22.25 20.35
N PHE A 58 5.09 21.66 19.19
CA PHE A 58 6.41 21.79 18.56
C PHE A 58 6.82 23.25 18.31
N ARG A 59 5.85 24.17 18.11
CA ARG A 59 6.13 25.60 17.92
C ARG A 59 6.59 26.26 19.22
N GLU A 60 6.00 25.88 20.34
CA GLU A 60 6.38 26.37 21.67
C GLU A 60 7.80 25.93 22.04
N TRP A 61 8.23 24.78 21.51
CA TRP A 61 9.59 24.26 21.67
C TRP A 61 10.59 24.81 20.65
N GLY A 62 10.15 25.70 19.76
CA GLY A 62 11.03 26.41 18.81
C GLY A 62 11.24 25.70 17.46
N TYR A 63 10.43 24.71 17.11
CA TYR A 63 10.45 24.06 15.80
C TYR A 63 9.51 24.75 14.81
N GLY A 64 9.94 24.91 13.55
CA GLY A 64 9.16 25.57 12.51
C GLY A 64 8.01 24.70 11.97
N SER A 65 8.14 23.37 12.06
CA SER A 65 7.10 22.41 11.67
C SER A 65 7.15 21.14 12.52
N PHE A 66 6.05 20.38 12.49
CA PHE A 66 5.97 19.07 13.14
C PHE A 66 7.00 18.10 12.56
N GLU A 67 7.22 18.13 11.25
CA GLU A 67 8.22 17.31 10.57
C GLU A 67 9.64 17.64 11.01
N GLU A 68 9.92 18.92 11.21
CA GLU A 68 11.21 19.38 11.72
C GLU A 68 11.44 18.85 13.15
N TYR A 69 10.44 18.92 14.02
CA TYR A 69 10.49 18.33 15.37
C TYR A 69 10.76 16.82 15.33
N CYS A 70 9.99 16.07 14.51
CA CYS A 70 10.15 14.63 14.39
C CYS A 70 11.55 14.22 13.91
N THR A 71 12.11 14.96 12.96
CA THR A 71 13.42 14.63 12.37
C THR A 71 14.60 15.07 13.25
N ARG A 72 14.52 16.24 13.89
CA ARG A 72 15.62 16.80 14.68
C ARG A 72 15.67 16.27 16.11
N GLU A 73 14.53 16.12 16.79
CA GLU A 73 14.48 15.73 18.20
C GLU A 73 14.11 14.25 18.37
N ILE A 74 12.98 13.82 17.80
CA ILE A 74 12.50 12.44 17.93
C ILE A 74 13.34 11.45 17.09
N ARG A 75 14.14 11.98 16.14
CA ARG A 75 15.02 11.20 15.24
C ARG A 75 14.29 10.14 14.42
N ILE A 76 13.06 10.44 13.98
CA ILE A 76 12.31 9.63 13.04
C ILE A 76 12.14 10.35 11.71
N LYS A 77 12.12 9.59 10.62
CA LYS A 77 11.86 10.15 9.28
C LYS A 77 10.44 10.73 9.20
N LYS A 78 10.27 11.77 8.38
CA LYS A 78 8.98 12.41 8.12
C LYS A 78 7.91 11.39 7.74
N GLU A 79 8.24 10.47 6.83
CA GLU A 79 7.31 9.46 6.33
C GLU A 79 6.88 8.50 7.44
N THR A 80 7.79 8.16 8.36
CA THR A 80 7.50 7.31 9.51
C THR A 80 6.54 8.02 10.47
N ALA A 81 6.79 9.30 10.79
CA ALA A 81 5.91 10.10 11.65
C ALA A 81 4.49 10.22 11.06
N GLN A 82 4.40 10.44 9.74
CA GLN A 82 3.13 10.49 9.04
C GLN A 82 2.39 9.15 9.09
N LYS A 83 3.05 8.03 8.74
CA LYS A 83 2.44 6.70 8.80
C LYS A 83 1.98 6.32 10.20
N LEU A 84 2.79 6.62 11.23
CA LEU A 84 2.44 6.36 12.62
C LEU A 84 1.18 7.12 13.04
N THR A 85 1.12 8.42 12.78
CA THR A 85 -0.03 9.26 13.17
C THR A 85 -1.29 8.92 12.37
N LEU A 86 -1.17 8.56 11.09
CA LEU A 86 -2.29 8.11 10.27
C LEU A 86 -2.81 6.74 10.70
N ALA A 87 -1.90 5.78 10.93
CA ALA A 87 -2.27 4.46 11.44
C ALA A 87 -2.98 4.55 12.79
N TYR A 88 -2.48 5.39 13.69
CA TYR A 88 -3.10 5.64 14.99
C TYR A 88 -4.55 6.16 14.86
N ARG A 89 -4.74 7.25 14.10
CA ARG A 89 -6.07 7.83 13.85
C ARG A 89 -7.03 6.83 13.21
N PHE A 90 -6.51 6.01 12.30
CA PHE A 90 -7.32 4.97 11.67
C PHE A 90 -7.82 3.95 12.70
N MET A 91 -6.96 3.45 13.59
CA MET A 91 -7.40 2.51 14.63
C MET A 91 -8.39 3.15 15.60
N GLU A 92 -8.16 4.39 16.02
CA GLU A 92 -9.10 5.12 16.89
C GLU A 92 -10.51 5.20 16.31
N LYS A 93 -10.60 5.44 15.00
CA LYS A 93 -11.87 5.63 14.30
C LYS A 93 -12.54 4.31 13.89
N HIS A 94 -11.75 3.34 13.41
CA HIS A 94 -12.27 2.15 12.72
C HIS A 94 -12.09 0.86 13.50
N GLU A 95 -11.18 0.84 14.48
CA GLU A 95 -10.87 -0.35 15.30
C GLU A 95 -10.84 -0.01 16.80
N PRO A 96 -11.90 0.64 17.37
CA PRO A 96 -11.90 1.05 18.77
C PRO A 96 -11.78 -0.13 19.75
N GLU A 97 -12.24 -1.31 19.34
CA GLU A 97 -12.09 -2.54 20.13
C GLU A 97 -10.62 -2.96 20.29
N LEU A 98 -9.77 -2.77 19.27
CA LEU A 98 -8.33 -3.03 19.39
C LEU A 98 -7.65 -2.01 20.30
N MET A 99 -8.14 -0.78 20.30
CA MET A 99 -7.62 0.29 21.14
C MET A 99 -7.95 0.06 22.61
N ALA A 100 -9.11 -0.52 22.92
CA ALA A 100 -9.49 -0.91 24.27
C ALA A 100 -8.62 -2.05 24.83
N ARG A 101 -8.03 -2.89 23.97
CA ARG A 101 -7.18 -4.04 24.35
C ARG A 101 -5.70 -3.69 24.53
N ARG A 102 -5.32 -2.41 24.53
CA ARG A 102 -3.92 -1.97 24.68
C ARG A 102 -3.21 -2.52 25.93
N GLU A 103 -3.97 -2.76 26.99
CA GLU A 103 -3.44 -3.26 28.27
C GLU A 103 -3.33 -4.79 28.30
N GLU A 104 -3.86 -5.49 27.29
CA GLU A 104 -3.76 -6.94 27.18
C GLU A 104 -2.34 -7.37 26.77
N PRO A 105 -1.90 -8.57 27.17
CA PRO A 105 -0.59 -9.11 26.78
C PRO A 105 -0.49 -9.50 25.29
N ARG A 106 -1.56 -9.30 24.51
CA ARG A 106 -1.58 -9.58 23.06
C ARG A 106 -0.98 -8.39 22.30
N PRO A 107 0.01 -8.61 21.42
CA PRO A 107 0.69 -7.51 20.75
C PRO A 107 -0.23 -6.89 19.70
N LEU A 108 -0.18 -5.57 19.57
CA LEU A 108 -0.93 -4.88 18.51
C LEU A 108 -0.26 -5.10 17.15
N PRO A 109 -1.03 -5.07 16.04
CA PRO A 109 -0.46 -5.17 14.71
C PRO A 109 0.57 -4.07 14.41
N ASP A 110 1.51 -4.35 13.52
CA ASP A 110 2.50 -3.37 13.06
C ASP A 110 1.81 -2.18 12.38
N TYR A 111 2.22 -0.95 12.72
CA TYR A 111 1.63 0.28 12.17
C TYR A 111 1.63 0.33 10.64
N ARG A 112 2.59 -0.33 9.98
CA ARG A 112 2.65 -0.39 8.51
C ARG A 112 1.56 -1.28 7.94
N SER A 113 1.19 -2.35 8.63
CA SER A 113 0.04 -3.19 8.25
C SER A 113 -1.27 -2.46 8.47
N ILE A 114 -1.38 -1.68 9.55
CA ILE A 114 -2.54 -0.81 9.80
C ILE A 114 -2.65 0.29 8.73
N ASP A 115 -1.54 0.90 8.33
CA ASP A 115 -1.52 1.87 7.24
C ASP A 115 -1.96 1.26 5.89
N LEU A 116 -1.68 -0.03 5.64
CA LEU A 116 -2.23 -0.75 4.48
C LEU A 116 -3.76 -0.94 4.57
N LEU A 117 -4.33 -1.21 5.75
CA LEU A 117 -5.79 -1.24 5.92
C LEU A 117 -6.42 0.12 5.65
N ARG A 118 -5.77 1.18 6.16
CA ARG A 118 -6.20 2.56 5.92
C ARG A 118 -6.19 2.87 4.42
N GLN A 119 -5.10 2.55 3.73
CA GLN A 119 -5.00 2.72 2.28
C GLN A 119 -6.07 1.91 1.55
N ALA A 120 -6.25 0.62 1.88
CA ALA A 120 -7.27 -0.22 1.25
C ALA A 120 -8.69 0.36 1.39
N ARG A 121 -8.99 1.02 2.51
CA ARG A 121 -10.30 1.63 2.76
C ARG A 121 -10.48 2.99 2.07
N GLU A 122 -9.41 3.75 1.90
CA GLU A 122 -9.42 5.08 1.28
C GLU A 122 -9.24 5.02 -0.25
N GLU A 123 -8.51 4.03 -0.75
CA GLU A 123 -8.32 3.79 -2.18
C GLU A 123 -9.61 3.21 -2.77
N LYS A 124 -10.17 3.89 -3.78
CA LYS A 124 -11.29 3.38 -4.57
C LYS A 124 -10.81 2.19 -5.40
N GLY A 125 -10.83 1.00 -4.81
CA GLY A 125 -10.31 -0.20 -5.46
C GLY A 125 -10.68 -1.48 -4.73
N PHE A 126 -10.68 -1.49 -3.39
CA PHE A 126 -11.06 -2.67 -2.63
C PHE A 126 -12.58 -2.77 -2.51
N SER A 127 -13.13 -3.97 -2.79
CA SER A 127 -14.48 -4.31 -2.36
C SER A 127 -14.55 -4.47 -0.84
N ASP A 128 -15.77 -4.44 -0.29
CA ASP A 128 -15.98 -4.69 1.14
C ASP A 128 -15.47 -6.08 1.57
N GLU A 129 -15.58 -7.08 0.70
CA GLU A 129 -15.09 -8.45 0.94
C GLU A 129 -13.56 -8.49 0.95
N GLU A 130 -12.90 -7.87 -0.03
CA GLU A 130 -11.43 -7.80 -0.10
C GLU A 130 -10.86 -7.04 1.10
N TYR A 131 -11.51 -5.93 1.49
CA TYR A 131 -11.15 -5.21 2.69
C TYR A 131 -11.34 -6.06 3.95
N ALA A 132 -12.46 -6.79 4.07
CA ALA A 132 -12.72 -7.66 5.21
C ALA A 132 -11.66 -8.77 5.33
N ASP A 133 -11.24 -9.37 4.22
CA ASP A 133 -10.18 -10.38 4.20
C ASP A 133 -8.81 -9.83 4.57
N LEU A 134 -8.49 -8.62 4.10
CA LEU A 134 -7.26 -7.92 4.49
C LEU A 134 -7.29 -7.54 5.96
N ARG A 135 -8.42 -7.01 6.46
CA ARG A 135 -8.64 -6.69 7.88
C ARG A 135 -8.48 -7.93 8.73
N LYS A 136 -9.15 -9.02 8.39
CA LYS A 136 -9.01 -10.31 9.08
C LYS A 136 -7.55 -10.75 9.14
N SER A 137 -6.82 -10.59 8.04
CA SER A 137 -5.39 -10.91 7.98
C SER A 137 -4.53 -10.07 8.92
N VAL A 138 -4.85 -8.79 9.12
CA VAL A 138 -4.10 -7.86 9.97
C VAL A 138 -4.51 -7.93 11.44
N VAL A 139 -5.82 -7.99 11.71
CA VAL A 139 -6.42 -7.80 13.03
C VAL A 139 -6.65 -9.13 13.75
N GLU A 140 -7.18 -10.13 13.05
CA GLU A 140 -7.56 -11.41 13.65
C GLU A 140 -6.42 -12.44 13.53
N GLN A 141 -5.75 -12.46 12.38
CA GLN A 141 -4.67 -13.39 12.09
C GLN A 141 -3.27 -12.80 12.33
N GLU A 142 -3.19 -11.50 12.66
CA GLU A 142 -1.94 -10.81 13.02
C GLU A 142 -0.78 -11.11 12.05
N ARG A 143 -1.07 -11.17 10.74
CA ARG A 143 -0.08 -11.55 9.73
C ARG A 143 1.04 -10.53 9.66
N SER A 144 2.25 -11.02 9.40
CA SER A 144 3.43 -10.17 9.23
C SER A 144 3.24 -9.12 8.12
N HIS A 145 3.85 -7.94 8.28
CA HIS A 145 3.75 -6.88 7.28
C HIS A 145 4.12 -7.30 5.84
N PRO A 146 5.19 -8.07 5.58
CA PRO A 146 5.47 -8.57 4.23
C PRO A 146 4.34 -9.42 3.63
N THR A 147 3.67 -10.22 4.45
CA THR A 147 2.53 -11.05 4.03
C THR A 147 1.32 -10.18 3.69
N VAL A 148 0.98 -9.24 4.55
CA VAL A 148 -0.12 -8.28 4.34
C VAL A 148 0.13 -7.42 3.11
N LEU A 149 1.37 -6.96 2.93
CA LEU A 149 1.80 -6.18 1.76
C LEU A 149 1.66 -6.98 0.46
N LYS A 150 2.00 -8.27 0.48
CA LYS A 150 1.81 -9.16 -0.67
C LYS A 150 0.32 -9.28 -1.02
N GLN A 151 -0.52 -9.58 -0.04
CA GLN A 151 -1.98 -9.68 -0.23
C GLN A 151 -2.58 -8.36 -0.75
N PHE A 152 -2.23 -7.23 -0.15
CA PHE A 152 -2.63 -5.90 -0.62
C PHE A 152 -2.26 -5.68 -2.09
N ARG A 153 -1.01 -6.01 -2.46
CA ARG A 153 -0.53 -5.87 -3.85
C ARG A 153 -1.21 -6.83 -4.82
N GLU A 154 -1.53 -8.04 -4.40
CA GLU A 154 -2.24 -9.01 -5.24
C GLU A 154 -3.64 -8.52 -5.60
N VAL A 155 -4.39 -8.01 -4.62
CA VAL A 155 -5.71 -7.38 -4.83
C VAL A 155 -5.59 -6.11 -5.67
N ALA A 156 -4.62 -5.25 -5.37
CA ALA A 156 -4.38 -4.05 -6.18
C ALA A 156 -4.00 -4.40 -7.62
N LYS A 157 -3.21 -5.46 -7.84
CA LYS A 157 -2.75 -5.90 -9.17
C LYS A 157 -3.86 -6.57 -9.97
N SER A 158 -4.71 -7.40 -9.36
CA SER A 158 -5.83 -8.03 -10.05
C SER A 158 -6.84 -7.03 -10.59
N ARG A 159 -6.89 -5.82 -10.02
CA ARG A 159 -7.71 -4.70 -10.51
C ARG A 159 -6.95 -3.67 -11.35
N GLN A 160 -5.62 -3.71 -11.31
CA GLN A 160 -4.74 -3.03 -12.28
C GLN A 160 -4.50 -3.87 -13.54
N GLU A 161 -5.25 -4.95 -13.79
CA GLU A 161 -5.51 -5.31 -15.18
C GLU A 161 -6.12 -4.06 -15.79
N PRO A 162 -5.36 -3.33 -16.64
CA PRO A 162 -5.82 -2.05 -17.08
C PRO A 162 -7.12 -2.33 -17.80
N VAL A 163 -8.13 -1.50 -17.56
CA VAL A 163 -8.96 -1.10 -18.69
C VAL A 163 -7.95 -0.51 -19.67
N ARG A 164 -7.38 -1.37 -20.54
CA ARG A 164 -6.45 -0.93 -21.57
C ARG A 164 -7.33 -0.03 -22.40
N ASP A 165 -7.13 1.27 -22.28
CA ASP A 165 -7.70 2.21 -23.24
C ASP A 165 -7.31 1.66 -24.62
N PRO A 166 -8.26 1.12 -25.40
CA PRO A 166 -7.96 0.49 -26.67
C PRO A 166 -7.35 1.52 -27.64
N ALA A 167 -7.52 2.81 -27.38
CA ALA A 167 -6.89 3.89 -28.13
C ALA A 167 -5.36 3.97 -27.92
N VAL A 168 -4.80 3.47 -26.81
CA VAL A 168 -3.33 3.50 -26.57
C VAL A 168 -2.56 2.65 -27.59
N PRO A 169 -2.86 1.35 -27.80
CA PRO A 169 -2.21 0.56 -28.84
C PRO A 169 -2.54 1.07 -30.26
N LEU A 170 -3.75 1.59 -30.50
CA LEU A 170 -4.15 2.17 -31.80
C LEU A 170 -3.31 3.40 -32.15
N ARG A 171 -3.16 4.37 -31.23
CA ARG A 171 -2.31 5.56 -31.42
C ARG A 171 -0.84 5.19 -31.67
N ALA A 172 -0.33 4.19 -30.96
CA ALA A 172 1.04 3.70 -31.15
C ALA A 172 1.25 3.03 -32.53
N ALA A 173 0.30 2.21 -32.96
CA ALA A 173 0.31 1.57 -34.28
C ALA A 173 0.21 2.60 -35.41
N LEU A 174 -0.70 3.57 -35.30
CA LEU A 174 -0.86 4.66 -36.26
C LEU A 174 0.42 5.49 -36.40
N ALA A 175 1.05 5.85 -35.28
CA ALA A 175 2.32 6.57 -35.29
C ALA A 175 3.46 5.76 -35.93
N ALA A 176 3.45 4.42 -35.81
CA ALA A 176 4.42 3.56 -36.47
C ALA A 176 4.15 3.47 -37.98
N ALA A 177 2.88 3.32 -38.40
CA ALA A 177 2.48 3.29 -39.80
C ALA A 177 2.83 4.59 -40.54
N ARG A 178 2.54 5.76 -39.94
CA ARG A 178 2.93 7.07 -40.50
C ARG A 178 4.45 7.23 -40.64
N ARG A 179 5.22 6.73 -39.66
CA ARG A 179 6.69 6.74 -39.74
C ARG A 179 7.22 5.83 -40.86
N LEU A 180 6.58 4.68 -41.07
CA LEU A 180 6.91 3.79 -42.17
C LEU A 180 6.60 4.46 -43.52
N ASP A 181 5.44 5.10 -43.65
CA ASP A 181 5.04 5.82 -44.86
C ASP A 181 6.07 6.88 -45.26
N THR A 182 6.46 7.75 -44.31
CA THR A 182 7.52 8.73 -44.53
C THR A 182 8.87 8.09 -44.88
N ALA A 183 9.24 6.98 -44.24
CA ALA A 183 10.50 6.31 -44.56
C ALA A 183 10.49 5.71 -45.98
N LEU A 184 9.34 5.24 -46.45
CA LEU A 184 9.18 4.68 -47.79
C LEU A 184 9.28 5.76 -48.88
N GLU A 185 8.96 7.03 -48.62
CA GLU A 185 9.21 8.16 -49.56
C GLU A 185 10.66 8.21 -50.05
N GLY A 186 11.62 7.87 -49.20
CA GLY A 186 13.05 7.86 -49.54
C GLY A 186 13.54 6.62 -50.30
N VAL A 187 12.68 5.63 -50.56
CA VAL A 187 13.06 4.38 -51.22
C VAL A 187 12.69 4.42 -52.70
N ALA A 188 13.71 4.39 -53.57
CA ALA A 188 13.56 4.59 -55.02
C ALA A 188 12.98 3.38 -55.78
N GLU A 189 13.22 2.15 -55.29
CA GLU A 189 12.72 0.91 -55.91
C GLU A 189 11.76 0.19 -54.95
N LEU A 190 10.53 0.70 -54.85
CA LEU A 190 9.44 0.00 -54.18
C LEU A 190 8.55 -0.66 -55.23
N PRO A 191 8.15 -1.94 -55.04
CA PRO A 191 7.17 -2.56 -55.91
C PRO A 191 5.83 -1.80 -55.84
N ASP A 192 5.11 -1.81 -56.96
CA ASP A 192 3.81 -1.15 -57.08
C ASP A 192 2.82 -1.69 -56.02
N GLY A 193 2.02 -0.79 -55.44
CA GLY A 193 1.00 -1.11 -54.44
C GLY A 193 1.46 -1.15 -52.98
N TYR A 194 2.77 -1.16 -52.68
CA TYR A 194 3.24 -1.18 -51.29
C TYR A 194 3.02 0.16 -50.56
N ARG A 195 3.04 1.29 -51.28
CA ARG A 195 2.66 2.59 -50.71
C ARG A 195 1.17 2.64 -50.39
N ASP A 196 0.35 2.15 -51.32
CA ASP A 196 -1.10 2.11 -51.16
C ASP A 196 -1.49 1.25 -49.95
N LEU A 197 -0.84 0.10 -49.76
CA LEU A 197 -1.03 -0.78 -48.59
C LEU A 197 -0.75 -0.07 -47.25
N VAL A 198 0.31 0.75 -47.17
CA VAL A 198 0.61 1.50 -45.94
C VAL A 198 -0.43 2.61 -45.70
N GLY A 199 -0.88 3.28 -46.78
CA GLY A 199 -1.98 4.25 -46.72
C GLY A 199 -3.30 3.63 -46.25
N GLU A 200 -3.63 2.42 -46.71
CA GLU A 200 -4.81 1.66 -46.27
C GLU A 200 -4.73 1.31 -44.77
N ILE A 201 -3.56 0.89 -44.29
CA ILE A 201 -3.34 0.61 -42.86
C ILE A 201 -3.52 1.87 -42.02
N ILE A 202 -2.99 3.02 -42.47
CA ILE A 202 -3.15 4.30 -41.78
C ILE A 202 -4.64 4.66 -41.68
N THR A 203 -5.36 4.58 -42.80
CA THR A 203 -6.79 4.91 -42.89
C THR A 203 -7.62 4.02 -41.96
N HIS A 204 -7.34 2.71 -41.93
CA HIS A 204 -8.04 1.77 -41.05
C HIS A 204 -7.80 2.08 -39.56
N LEU A 205 -6.56 2.37 -39.17
CA LEU A 205 -6.21 2.70 -37.79
C LEU A 205 -6.78 4.05 -37.34
N GLU A 206 -6.93 5.02 -38.24
CA GLU A 206 -7.60 6.29 -37.98
C GLU A 206 -9.10 6.10 -37.70
N GLY A 207 -9.79 5.30 -38.53
CA GLY A 207 -11.21 5.00 -38.33
C GLY A 207 -11.50 4.27 -37.02
N GLU A 208 -10.70 3.26 -36.67
CA GLU A 208 -10.83 2.53 -35.39
C GLU A 208 -10.56 3.44 -34.18
N LEU A 209 -9.65 4.41 -34.31
CA LEU A 209 -9.37 5.36 -33.24
C LEU A 209 -10.53 6.35 -33.04
N GLU A 210 -11.11 6.84 -34.13
CA GLU A 210 -12.26 7.75 -34.12
C GLU A 210 -13.50 7.07 -33.52
N GLU A 211 -13.78 5.82 -33.89
CA GLU A 211 -14.85 5.01 -33.30
C GLU A 211 -14.62 4.72 -31.80
N SER A 212 -13.37 4.50 -31.41
CA SER A 212 -13.01 4.29 -30.01
C SER A 212 -13.14 5.55 -29.16
N GLU A 213 -12.91 6.74 -29.73
CA GLU A 213 -13.04 8.02 -29.02
C GLU A 213 -14.51 8.43 -28.86
N VAL A 214 -15.36 8.16 -29.86
CA VAL A 214 -16.82 8.40 -29.79
C VAL A 214 -17.51 7.53 -28.73
N ARG A 215 -17.10 6.27 -28.56
CA ARG A 215 -17.68 5.36 -27.54
C ARG A 215 -17.31 5.72 -26.10
N VAL A 216 -16.28 6.53 -25.88
CA VAL A 216 -15.85 6.97 -24.54
C VAL A 216 -16.62 8.20 -24.07
N ASP A 217 -17.12 9.04 -24.98
CA ASP A 217 -17.90 10.25 -24.65
C ASP A 217 -19.39 9.97 -24.34
N GLU A 218 -19.91 8.78 -24.69
CA GLU A 218 -21.31 8.39 -24.44
C GLU A 218 -21.54 7.52 -23.19
N GLY A 219 -20.49 7.14 -22.45
CA GLY A 219 -20.54 6.27 -21.27
C GLY A 219 -20.15 6.95 -19.96
#